data_AF-A0A953ZUU6-F1
#
_entry.id   AF-A0A953ZUU6-F1
#
_cell.length_a   1.000
_cell.length_b   1.000
_cell.length_c   1.000
_cell.angle_alpha   90.00
_cell.angle_beta   90.00
_cell.angle_gamma   90.00
#
_symmetry.space_group_name_H-M   'P 1'
#
loop_
_entity.id
_entity.type
_entity.pdbx_description
1 polymer ?
#
loop_
_entity_poly.entity_id
_entity_poly.type
_entity_poly.pdbx_seq_one_letter_code
_entity_poly.pdbx_strand_id
1 'polypeptide(L)'
;MMARAGIGGISVEPNPAAEGGTVTVTGPPDSHVYVGHGGKTTRVKLGRDGKAKVAVPGKGGQEFTVTDGNFPKPKSVVVEIVATGRAPRIKLRGAI
;
A
#
# COMPACT_ATOMS: atom_id res chain seq x y z
N MET A 1 -0.63 4.18 -17.04
CA MET A 1 0.07 5.01 -16.03
C MET A 1 -0.32 4.44 -14.67
N MET A 2 0.59 3.73 -13.99
CA MET A 2 0.34 3.19 -12.63
C MET A 2 0.52 4.34 -11.63
N ALA A 3 -0.42 4.52 -10.70
CA ALA A 3 -0.39 5.65 -9.77
C ALA A 3 0.48 5.32 -8.55
N ARG A 4 1.22 6.32 -8.08
CA ARG A 4 2.02 6.30 -6.86
C ARG A 4 1.20 6.94 -5.75
N ALA A 5 0.91 6.21 -4.69
CA ALA A 5 0.38 6.81 -3.47
C ALA A 5 1.52 6.99 -2.48
N GLY A 6 1.72 8.21 -1.97
CA GLY A 6 2.77 8.48 -1.01
C GLY A 6 2.49 9.66 -0.12
N ILE A 7 2.90 9.56 1.14
CA ILE A 7 2.81 10.63 2.14
C ILE A 7 4.08 10.62 3.00
N GLY A 8 4.62 11.81 3.30
CA GLY A 8 5.68 11.98 4.30
C GLY A 8 6.94 11.12 4.13
N GLY A 9 7.36 10.88 2.89
CA GLY A 9 8.54 10.07 2.57
C GLY A 9 8.26 8.59 2.32
N ILE A 10 7.04 8.10 2.58
CA ILE A 10 6.60 6.77 2.20
C ILE A 10 5.85 6.79 0.89
N SER A 11 6.04 5.77 0.06
CA SER A 11 5.29 5.53 -1.15
C SER A 11 5.04 4.04 -1.36
N VAL A 12 3.90 3.70 -1.96
CA VAL A 12 3.54 2.33 -2.31
C VAL A 12 3.17 2.26 -3.78
N GLU A 13 3.74 1.29 -4.50
CA GLU A 13 3.49 1.06 -5.92
C GLU A 13 3.40 -0.45 -6.25
N PRO A 14 2.48 -0.89 -7.11
CA PRO A 14 1.41 -0.09 -7.72
C PRO A 14 0.28 0.22 -6.71
N ASN A 15 -0.39 1.37 -6.90
CA ASN A 15 -1.70 1.65 -6.31
C ASN A 15 -2.69 1.97 -7.46
N PRO A 16 -3.80 1.22 -7.63
CA PRO A 16 -4.20 0.07 -6.83
C PRO A 16 -3.25 -1.13 -6.99
N ALA A 17 -3.24 -1.99 -5.97
CA ALA A 17 -2.46 -3.22 -5.96
C ALA A 17 -3.28 -4.39 -6.49
N ALA A 18 -2.65 -5.32 -7.22
CA ALA A 18 -3.33 -6.52 -7.68
C ALA A 18 -3.45 -7.56 -6.56
N GLU A 19 -4.61 -8.20 -6.43
CA GLU A 19 -4.82 -9.38 -5.58
C GLU A 19 -3.77 -10.45 -5.87
N GLY A 20 -3.19 -11.05 -4.82
CA GLY A 20 -2.11 -12.03 -4.97
C GLY A 20 -0.80 -11.46 -5.54
N GLY A 21 -0.75 -10.16 -5.84
CA GLY A 21 0.42 -9.47 -6.35
C GLY A 21 1.39 -9.05 -5.24
N THR A 22 2.37 -8.24 -5.65
CA THR A 22 3.30 -7.59 -4.73
C THR A 22 3.30 -6.09 -4.97
N VAL A 23 3.52 -5.33 -3.89
CA VAL A 23 3.80 -3.90 -3.96
C VAL A 23 5.22 -3.63 -3.49
N THR A 24 5.84 -2.61 -4.08
CA THR A 24 7.07 -2.01 -3.59
C THR A 24 6.70 -0.86 -2.66
N VAL A 25 7.12 -0.97 -1.40
CA VAL A 25 7.08 0.13 -0.45
C VAL A 25 8.43 0.81 -0.45
N THR A 26 8.43 2.12 -0.62
CA THR A 26 9.62 2.98 -0.53
C THR A 26 9.47 3.89 0.69
N GLY A 27 10.56 4.11 1.42
CA GLY A 27 10.63 4.95 2.62
C GLY A 27 12.08 5.27 2.99
N PRO A 28 12.34 5.79 4.20
CA PRO A 28 13.69 6.04 4.67
C PRO A 28 14.54 4.74 4.72
N PRO A 29 15.82 4.78 4.30
CA PRO A 29 16.74 3.65 4.42
C PRO A 29 16.79 3.04 5.81
N ASP A 30 16.91 1.71 5.88
CA ASP A 30 17.07 0.93 7.12
C ASP A 30 15.95 1.12 8.17
N SER A 31 14.82 1.72 7.77
CA SER A 31 13.66 1.95 8.62
C SER A 31 12.65 0.80 8.56
N HIS A 32 11.53 0.95 9.27
CA HIS A 32 10.43 -0.02 9.24
C HIS A 32 9.13 0.65 8.87
N VAL A 33 8.28 -0.10 8.19
CA VAL A 33 6.89 0.25 7.92
C VAL A 33 5.98 -0.82 8.49
N TYR A 34 4.71 -0.48 8.65
CA TYR A 34 3.70 -1.37 9.20
C TYR A 34 2.59 -1.56 8.17
N VAL A 35 2.36 -2.81 7.79
CA VAL A 35 1.33 -3.18 6.81
C VAL A 35 0.11 -3.68 7.57
N GLY A 36 -1.00 -2.94 7.49
CA GLY A 36 -2.25 -3.21 8.18
C GLY A 36 -3.30 -3.80 7.24
N HIS A 37 -3.91 -4.93 7.62
CA HIS A 37 -5.06 -5.52 6.91
C HIS A 37 -5.88 -6.40 7.86
N GLY A 38 -7.22 -6.29 7.78
CA GLY A 38 -8.13 -7.14 8.56
C GLY A 38 -7.92 -7.09 10.09
N GLY A 39 -7.49 -5.93 10.62
CA GLY A 39 -7.16 -5.75 12.04
C GLY A 39 -5.81 -6.32 12.47
N LYS A 40 -5.01 -6.88 11.54
CA LYS A 40 -3.65 -7.36 11.80
C LYS A 40 -2.63 -6.38 11.24
N THR A 41 -1.49 -6.30 11.90
CA THR A 41 -0.37 -5.44 11.49
C THR A 41 0.91 -6.25 11.39
N THR A 42 1.59 -6.17 10.24
CA THR A 42 2.87 -6.81 9.99
C THR A 42 3.97 -5.76 9.88
N ARG A 43 5.05 -5.93 10.63
CA ARG A 43 6.23 -5.06 10.53
C ARG A 43 7.11 -5.49 9.37
N VAL A 44 7.46 -4.56 8.48
CA VAL A 44 8.32 -4.79 7.32
C VAL A 44 9.54 -3.90 7.42
N LYS A 45 10.73 -4.50 7.32
CA LYS A 45 12.00 -3.77 7.29
C LYS A 45 12.29 -3.30 5.87
N LEU A 46 12.64 -2.02 5.71
CA LEU A 46 13.15 -1.48 4.46
C LEU A 46 14.65 -1.75 4.34
N GLY A 47 15.10 -2.04 3.12
CA GLY A 47 16.51 -2.19 2.81
C GLY A 47 17.29 -0.89 2.95
N ARG A 48 18.60 -0.98 2.75
CA ARG A 48 19.51 0.18 2.68
C ARG A 48 19.17 1.13 1.52
N ASP A 49 18.50 0.62 0.49
CA ASP A 49 17.96 1.41 -0.62
C ASP A 49 16.58 2.04 -0.30
N GLY A 50 16.09 1.86 0.93
CA GLY A 50 14.80 2.37 1.38
C GLY A 50 13.61 1.61 0.79
N LYS A 51 13.78 0.37 0.30
CA LYS A 51 12.70 -0.38 -0.36
C LYS A 51 12.42 -1.72 0.30
N ALA A 52 11.17 -2.17 0.19
CA ALA A 52 10.77 -3.54 0.48
C ALA A 52 9.67 -4.00 -0.48
N LYS A 53 9.69 -5.30 -0.81
CA LYS A 53 8.59 -5.96 -1.51
C LYS A 53 7.63 -6.56 -0.49
N VAL A 54 6.35 -6.26 -0.62
CA VAL A 54 5.29 -6.69 0.28
C VAL A 54 4.24 -7.43 -0.52
N ALA A 55 3.88 -8.64 -0.09
CA ALA A 55 2.76 -9.38 -0.66
C ALA A 55 1.44 -8.70 -0.30
N VAL A 56 0.52 -8.58 -1.26
CA VAL A 56 -0.77 -7.95 -1.04
C VAL A 56 -1.62 -8.80 -0.08
N PRO A 57 -1.99 -8.30 1.11
CA PRO A 57 -2.53 -9.14 2.19
C PRO A 57 -4.03 -9.46 2.10
N GLY A 58 -4.67 -9.22 0.94
CA GLY A 58 -6.13 -9.33 0.80
C GLY A 58 -6.60 -9.61 -0.62
N LYS A 59 -7.92 -9.49 -0.81
CA LYS A 59 -8.62 -9.79 -2.08
C LYS A 59 -9.18 -8.53 -2.73
N GLY A 60 -9.52 -8.63 -4.01
CA GLY A 60 -10.12 -7.54 -4.76
C GLY A 60 -11.35 -6.92 -4.08
N GLY A 61 -11.42 -5.59 -4.08
CA GLY A 61 -12.47 -4.81 -3.42
C GLY A 61 -12.20 -4.53 -1.93
N GLN A 62 -11.06 -4.97 -1.40
CA GLN A 62 -10.59 -4.63 -0.06
C GLN A 62 -9.50 -3.54 -0.12
N GLU A 63 -9.09 -3.06 1.05
CA GLU A 63 -7.99 -2.11 1.20
C GLU A 63 -7.00 -2.63 2.24
N PHE A 64 -5.73 -2.24 2.11
CA PHE A 64 -4.73 -2.38 3.15
C PHE A 64 -4.02 -1.05 3.38
N THR A 65 -3.38 -0.91 4.53
CA THR A 65 -2.66 0.31 4.91
C THR A 65 -1.16 0.04 5.02
N VAL A 66 -0.37 1.07 4.72
CA VAL A 66 1.08 1.09 4.97
C VAL A 66 1.41 2.32 5.79
N THR A 67 1.90 2.13 7.01
CA THR A 67 2.17 3.21 7.97
C THR A 67 3.67 3.34 8.24
N ASP A 68 4.17 4.57 8.38
CA ASP A 68 5.58 4.87 8.69
C ASP A 68 6.01 4.52 10.13
N GLY A 69 5.05 4.21 11.00
CA GLY A 69 5.29 3.90 12.41
C GLY A 69 5.89 5.06 13.20
N ASN A 70 5.92 6.27 12.64
CA ASN A 70 6.55 7.42 13.27
C ASN A 70 5.56 8.10 14.23
N PHE A 71 5.60 7.68 15.49
CA PHE A 71 4.80 8.29 16.55
C PHE A 71 5.36 9.67 16.94
N PRO A 72 4.53 10.64 17.36
CA PRO A 72 3.10 10.53 17.66
C PRO A 72 2.16 10.79 16.47
N LYS A 73 2.69 11.13 15.29
CA LYS A 73 1.89 11.47 14.10
C LYS A 73 2.16 10.47 12.96
N PRO A 74 1.71 9.21 13.11
CA PRO A 74 1.92 8.20 12.10
C PRO A 74 1.23 8.59 10.80
N LYS A 75 1.90 8.32 9.70
CA LYS A 75 1.42 8.58 8.36
C LYS A 75 1.13 7.26 7.66
N SER A 76 -0.13 7.08 7.25
CA SER A 76 -0.60 5.90 6.51
C SER A 76 -0.92 6.19 5.05
N VAL A 77 -0.51 5.30 4.17
CA VAL A 77 -1.00 5.19 2.78
C VAL A 77 -2.07 4.09 2.74
N VAL A 78 -3.23 4.39 2.18
CA VAL A 78 -4.28 3.39 1.91
C VAL A 78 -4.13 2.91 0.48
N VAL A 79 -4.17 1.60 0.28
CA VAL A 79 -4.00 0.95 -1.03
C VAL A 79 -5.21 0.05 -1.29
N GLU A 80 -5.93 0.34 -2.36
CA GLU A 80 -7.01 -0.51 -2.85
C GLU A 80 -6.44 -1.77 -3.48
N ILE A 81 -7.09 -2.91 -3.23
CA ILE A 81 -6.78 -4.20 -3.86
C ILE A 81 -7.77 -4.42 -5.01
N VAL A 82 -7.24 -4.66 -6.21
CA VAL A 82 -8.02 -4.98 -7.42
C VAL A 82 -7.89 -6.47 -7.72
N ALA A 83 -9.02 -7.14 -7.94
CA ALA A 83 -9.06 -8.57 -8.29
C ALA A 83 -8.29 -8.83 -9.60
N THR A 84 -7.47 -9.88 -9.63
CA THR A 84 -6.77 -10.33 -10.84
C THR A 84 -7.76 -10.65 -11.95
N GLY A 85 -7.52 -10.12 -13.17
CA GLY A 85 -8.39 -10.34 -14.32
C GLY A 85 -9.56 -9.36 -14.46
N ARG A 86 -9.73 -8.39 -13.54
CA ARG A 86 -10.64 -7.24 -13.72
C ARG A 86 -9.83 -5.97 -13.95
N ALA A 87 -10.15 -5.25 -15.02
CA ALA A 87 -9.67 -3.88 -15.19
C ALA A 87 -10.08 -3.03 -13.96
N PRO A 88 -9.24 -2.08 -13.50
CA PRO A 88 -9.58 -1.19 -12.40
C PRO A 88 -10.90 -0.49 -12.73
N ARG A 89 -11.93 -0.72 -11.91
CA ARG A 89 -13.24 -0.09 -12.13
C ARG A 89 -13.13 1.35 -11.68
N ILE A 90 -12.99 2.27 -12.64
CA ILE A 90 -13.20 3.70 -12.39
C ILE A 90 -14.66 3.83 -11.90
N LYS A 91 -14.82 4.12 -10.61
CA LYS A 91 -16.13 4.39 -10.02
C LYS A 91 -16.51 5.80 -10.45
N LEU A 92 -17.12 5.94 -11.63
CA LEU A 92 -17.86 7.15 -11.98
C LEU A 92 -19.00 7.26 -10.96
N ARG A 93 -18.88 8.13 -9.97
CA ARG A 93 -20.05 8.54 -9.19
C ARG A 93 -20.96 9.24 -10.19
N GLY A 94 -22.07 8.59 -10.53
CA GLY A 94 -23.10 9.19 -11.38
C GLY A 94 -23.52 10.52 -10.77
N ALA A 95 -23.38 11.59 -11.54
CA ALA A 95 -24.15 12.79 -11.33
C ALA A 95 -25.61 12.43 -11.69
N ILE A 96 -26.51 12.62 -10.72
CA ILE A 96 -27.92 12.83 -10.98
C ILE A 96 -28.24 14.17 -10.34
#